data_AF-A0A520IS29-F1
#
_entry.id   AF-A0A520IS29-F1
#
_cell.length_a   1.000
_cell.length_b   1.000
_cell.length_c   1.000
_cell.angle_alpha   90.00
_cell.angle_beta   90.00
_cell.angle_gamma   90.00
#
_symmetry.space_group_name_H-M   'P 1'
#
loop_
_entity.id
_entity.type
_entity.pdbx_description
1 polymer ?
#
loop_
_entity_poly.entity_id
_entity_poly.type
_entity_poly.pdbx_seq_one_letter_code
_entity_poly.pdbx_strand_id
1 'polypeptide(L)' 'GDLTEAAAALFDALHRADASDRARIAIAPIPSDGIGTAINDRLRRAAHRD' A
#
# COMPACT_ATOMS: atom_id res chain seq x y z
N GLY A 1 2.77 14.47 3.02
CA GLY A 1 3.34 13.42 2.17
C GLY A 1 2.72 13.56 0.79
N ASP A 2 3.49 13.28 -0.25
CA ASP A 2 3.01 13.33 -1.64
C ASP A 2 2.46 11.96 -2.04
N LEU A 3 1.21 11.92 -2.53
CA LEU A 3 0.58 10.68 -2.96
C LEU A 3 1.15 10.13 -4.26
N THR A 4 1.73 10.98 -5.11
CA THR A 4 2.41 10.56 -6.33
C THR A 4 3.72 9.84 -6.00
N GLU A 5 4.50 10.38 -5.07
CA GLU A 5 5.70 9.71 -4.56
C GLU A 5 5.34 8.38 -3.87
N ALA A 6 4.30 8.40 -3.03
CA ALA A 6 3.81 7.20 -2.37
C ALA A 6 3.36 6.11 -3.38
N ALA A 7 2.66 6.50 -4.45
CA ALA A 7 2.25 5.59 -5.51
C ALA A 7 3.45 4.98 -6.23
N ALA A 8 4.46 5.80 -6.57
CA ALA A 8 5.66 5.35 -7.25
C ALA A 8 6.46 4.33 -6.42
N ALA A 9 6.53 4.53 -5.09
CA ALA A 9 7.29 3.66 -4.19
C ALA A 9 6.48 2.45 -3.65
N LEU A 10 5.18 2.38 -3.91
CA LEU A 10 4.27 1.46 -3.22
C LEU A 10 4.66 -0.02 -3.38
N PHE A 11 4.90 -0.46 -4.61
CA PHE A 11 5.19 -1.87 -4.87
C PHE A 11 6.51 -2.31 -4.25
N ASP A 12 7.54 -1.48 -4.31
CA ASP A 12 8.83 -1.78 -3.68
C ASP A 12 8.68 -1.86 -2.15
N ALA A 13 7.92 -0.94 -1.55
CA ALA A 13 7.65 -0.97 -0.12
C ALA A 13 6.89 -2.23 0.30
N LEU A 14 5.88 -2.65 -0.48
CA LEU A 14 5.13 -3.88 -0.23
C LEU A 14 6.00 -5.13 -0.37
N HIS A 15 6.85 -5.23 -1.41
CA HIS A 15 7.76 -6.37 -1.57
C HIS A 15 8.74 -6.48 -0.40
N ARG A 16 9.31 -5.36 0.05
CA ARG A 16 10.20 -5.36 1.22
C ARG A 16 9.48 -5.81 2.49
N ALA A 17 8.23 -5.39 2.67
CA ALA A 17 7.44 -5.76 3.84
C ALA A 17 7.01 -7.24 3.79
N ASP A 18 6.66 -7.77 2.63
CA ASP A 18 6.28 -9.17 2.44
C ASP A 18 7.48 -10.12 2.60
N ALA A 19 8.70 -9.65 2.30
CA ALA A 19 9.94 -10.38 2.57
C ALA A 19 10.35 -10.41 4.06
N SER A 20 9.63 -9.69 4.94
CA SER A 20 9.91 -9.70 6.37
C SER A 20 9.30 -10.92 7.08
N ASP A 21 9.76 -11.21 8.30
CA ASP A 21 9.24 -12.27 9.16
C ASP A 21 7.92 -11.89 9.87
N ARG A 22 7.32 -10.75 9.51
CA ARG A 22 6.12 -10.21 10.18
C ARG A 22 4.86 -10.83 9.60
N ALA A 23 3.95 -11.22 10.49
CA ALA A 23 2.66 -11.82 10.10
C ALA A 23 1.72 -10.86 9.36
N ARG A 24 1.92 -9.54 9.47
CA ARG A 24 1.01 -8.50 8.98
C ARG A 24 1.81 -7.28 8.53
N ILE A 25 1.34 -6.63 7.46
CA ILE A 25 1.82 -5.33 6.99
C ILE A 25 0.82 -4.27 7.45
N ALA A 26 1.28 -3.27 8.21
CA ALA A 26 0.47 -2.13 8.61
C ALA A 26 0.72 -0.96 7.64
N ILE A 27 -0.37 -0.37 7.14
CA ILE A 27 -0.33 0.78 6.23
C ILE A 27 -0.94 1.99 6.95
N ALA A 28 -0.25 3.14 6.88
CA ALA A 28 -0.78 4.39 7.42
C ALA A 28 -2.04 4.82 6.63
N PRO A 29 -2.98 5.57 7.23
CA PRO A 29 -4.16 6.05 6.52
C PRO A 29 -3.78 6.88 5.28
N ILE A 30 -4.41 6.57 4.14
CA ILE A 30 -4.21 7.28 2.88
C ILE A 30 -5.51 8.02 2.53
N PRO A 31 -5.46 9.34 2.27
CA PRO A 31 -6.61 10.09 1.77
C PRO A 31 -7.30 9.41 0.58
N SER A 32 -8.64 9.48 0.55
CA SER A 32 -9.46 8.84 -0.49
C SER A 32 -9.89 9.82 -1.58
N ASP A 33 -8.93 10.63 -2.04
CA ASP A 33 -9.08 11.62 -3.09
C ASP A 33 -7.96 11.46 -4.13
N GLY A 34 -8.24 11.88 -5.37
CA GLY A 34 -7.31 11.77 -6.49
C GLY A 34 -6.72 10.36 -6.64
N ILE A 35 -5.38 10.27 -6.69
CA ILE A 35 -4.65 9.00 -6.80
C ILE A 35 -4.76 8.12 -5.53
N GLY A 36 -5.05 8.73 -4.38
CA GLY A 36 -5.23 8.03 -3.10
C GLY A 36 -6.36 7.00 -3.14
N THR A 37 -7.43 7.26 -3.91
CA THR A 37 -8.50 6.30 -4.16
C THR A 37 -7.99 5.03 -4.86
N ALA A 38 -7.14 5.19 -5.88
CA ALA A 38 -6.57 4.06 -6.62
C ALA A 38 -5.57 3.27 -5.77
N ILE A 39 -4.77 3.96 -4.95
CA ILE A 39 -3.85 3.31 -4.01
C ILE A 39 -4.64 2.45 -3.01
N ASN A 40 -5.67 3.04 -2.39
CA ASN A 40 -6.51 2.34 -1.42
C ASN A 40 -7.21 1.12 -2.04
N ASP A 41 -7.68 1.20 -3.29
CA ASP A 41 -8.23 0.04 -4.01
C ASP A 41 -7.20 -1.08 -4.16
N ARG A 42 -5.98 -0.74 -4.63
CA ARG A 42 -4.93 -1.74 -4.83
C ARG A 42 -4.53 -2.42 -3.53
N LEU A 43 -4.44 -1.66 -2.44
CA LEU A 43 -4.14 -2.18 -1.10
C LEU A 43 -5.23 -3.13 -0.60
N ARG A 44 -6.52 -2.79 -0.77
CA ARG A 44 -7.62 -3.71 -0.39
C ARG A 44 -7.53 -5.02 -1.15
N ARG A 45 -7.30 -4.96 -2.47
CA ARG A 45 -7.11 -6.17 -3.29
C ARG A 45 -5.91 -7.01 -2.84
N ALA A 46 -4.82 -6.38 -2.41
CA ALA A 46 -3.64 -7.08 -1.92
C ALA A 46 -3.82 -7.65 -0.49
N ALA A 47 -4.73 -7.08 0.32
CA ALA A 47 -4.97 -7.50 1.69
C ALA A 47 -5.85 -8.77 1.80
N HIS A 48 -6.53 -9.15 0.73
CA HIS A 48 -7.27 -10.41 0.66
C HIS A 48 -6.31 -11.54 0.28
N ARG A 49 -6.10 -12.47 1.21
CA ARG A 49 -5.51 -13.79 0.93
C ARG A 49 -6.67 -14.76 0.72
N ASP A 50 -6.65 -15.48 -0.39
CA ASP A 50 -7.32 -16.79 -0.49
C ASP A 50 -6.57 -17.81 0.38
#